data_AF-A0A6B3KGD8-F1
#
_entry.id   AF-A0A6B3KGD8-F1
#
_cell.length_a   1.000
_cell.length_b   1.000
_cell.length_c   1.000
_cell.angle_alpha   90.00
_cell.angle_beta   90.00
_cell.angle_gamma   90.00
#
_symmetry.space_group_name_H-M   'P 1'
#
loop_
_entity.id
_entity.type
_entity.pdbx_description
1 polymer ?
#
loop_
_entity_poly.entity_id
_entity_poly.type
_entity_poly.pdbx_seq_one_letter_code
_entity_poly.pdbx_strand_id
1 'polypeptide(L)'
;MCHHLLSNSGFLRLHQIVGRAANPKTDNLAIPALIPVSRSTWWAGVRSGRYPKPVKLGERCTAWRVEDIRALIEATGKEVAP
;
A
#
# COMPACT_ATOMS: atom_id res chain seq x y z
N MET A 1 -16.90 13.34 -4.57
CA MET A 1 -16.40 12.50 -3.46
C MET A 1 -15.81 11.23 -4.06
N CYS A 2 -14.50 11.14 -4.20
CA CYS A 2 -13.85 9.98 -4.82
C CYS A 2 -13.79 8.84 -3.81
N HIS A 3 -14.85 8.04 -3.77
CA HIS A 3 -14.89 6.79 -3.02
C HIS A 3 -13.86 5.84 -3.65
N HIS A 4 -12.71 5.67 -3.01
CA HIS A 4 -11.67 4.75 -3.44
C HIS A 4 -12.15 3.31 -3.17
N LEU A 5 -13.09 2.83 -3.98
CA LEU A 5 -13.52 1.44 -4.00
C LEU A 5 -12.37 0.64 -4.62
N LEU A 6 -11.45 0.17 -3.77
CA LEU A 6 -10.59 -0.94 -4.15
C LEU A 6 -11.52 -2.06 -4.65
N SER A 7 -11.36 -2.49 -5.90
CA SER A 7 -12.07 -3.67 -6.40
C SER A 7 -11.65 -4.90 -5.56
N ASN A 8 -12.47 -5.96 -5.55
CA ASN A 8 -12.20 -7.11 -4.68
C ASN A 8 -10.90 -7.85 -5.02
N SER A 9 -10.36 -7.61 -6.21
CA SER A 9 -9.14 -8.18 -6.75
C SER A 9 -8.37 -7.13 -7.55
N GLY A 10 -7.04 -7.20 -7.55
CA GLY A 10 -6.18 -6.31 -8.33
C GLY A 10 -4.78 -6.18 -7.77
N PHE A 11 -4.02 -5.20 -8.28
CA PHE A 11 -2.65 -4.93 -7.84
C PHE A 11 -2.46 -3.47 -7.45
N LEU A 12 -1.72 -3.24 -6.36
CA LEU A 12 -1.34 -1.94 -5.86
C LEU A 12 0.18 -1.73 -5.98
N ARG A 13 0.56 -0.50 -6.32
CA ARG A 13 1.94 -0.03 -6.30
C ARG A 13 2.27 0.54 -4.93
N LEU A 14 3.56 0.62 -4.61
CA LEU A 14 4.03 1.13 -3.31
C LEU A 14 3.42 2.49 -2.95
N HIS A 15 3.39 3.45 -3.88
CA HIS A 15 2.85 4.79 -3.64
C HIS A 15 1.33 4.83 -3.43
N GLN A 16 0.59 3.78 -3.79
CA GLN A 16 -0.84 3.66 -3.48
C GLN A 16 -1.04 3.08 -2.07
N ILE A 17 -0.09 2.29 -1.59
CA ILE A 17 -0.13 1.68 -0.26
C ILE A 17 0.32 2.68 0.80
N VAL A 18 1.52 3.23 0.66
CA VAL A 18 2.10 4.17 1.63
C VAL A 18 1.77 5.64 1.36
N GLY A 19 1.02 5.90 0.28
CA GLY A 19 0.68 7.24 -0.16
C GLY A 19 1.85 7.99 -0.82
N ARG A 20 1.53 9.18 -1.33
CA ARG A 20 2.51 10.17 -1.78
C ARG A 20 1.97 11.58 -1.57
N ALA A 21 2.83 12.51 -1.19
CA ALA A 21 2.48 13.93 -1.15
C ALA A 21 2.28 14.48 -2.58
N ALA A 22 1.47 15.54 -2.69
CA ALA A 22 1.36 16.29 -3.94
C ALA A 22 2.68 16.99 -4.26
N ASN A 23 3.04 17.07 -5.53
CA ASN A 23 4.16 17.89 -5.99
C ASN A 23 3.65 18.93 -6.99
N PRO A 24 3.54 20.22 -6.58
CA PRO A 24 3.09 21.30 -7.45
C PRO A 24 3.96 21.51 -8.69
N LYS A 25 5.24 21.07 -8.66
CA LYS A 25 6.19 21.24 -9.76
C LYS A 25 6.02 20.22 -10.89
N THR A 26 5.20 19.17 -10.69
CA THR A 26 5.13 18.04 -11.63
C THR A 26 3.69 17.60 -11.92
N ASP A 27 2.71 18.46 -11.64
CA ASP A 27 1.27 18.18 -11.78
C ASP A 27 0.85 16.83 -11.17
N ASN A 28 1.48 16.46 -10.06
CA ASN A 28 1.27 15.18 -9.41
C ASN A 28 0.41 15.37 -8.17
N LEU A 29 -0.84 14.90 -8.23
CA LEU A 29 -1.77 14.93 -7.10
C LEU A 29 -1.32 14.00 -5.96
N ALA A 30 -1.66 14.42 -4.73
CA ALA A 30 -1.46 13.61 -3.54
C ALA A 30 -2.27 12.31 -3.62
N ILE A 31 -1.68 11.22 -3.14
CA ILE A 31 -2.37 9.95 -2.98
C ILE A 31 -2.41 9.66 -1.47
N PRO A 32 -3.60 9.53 -0.86
CA PRO A 32 -3.71 9.17 0.55
C PRO A 32 -3.12 7.78 0.79
N ALA A 33 -2.47 7.61 1.94
CA ALA A 33 -1.90 6.32 2.33
C ALA A 33 -2.98 5.39 2.87
N LEU A 34 -2.97 4.13 2.43
CA LEU A 34 -3.75 3.06 3.07
C LEU A 34 -3.07 2.64 4.39
N ILE A 35 -1.74 2.60 4.40
CA ILE A 35 -0.92 2.31 5.57
C ILE A 35 0.11 3.44 5.71
N PRO A 36 -0.02 4.34 6.70
CA PRO A 36 0.76 5.57 6.78
C PRO A 36 2.17 5.34 7.34
N VAL A 37 2.99 4.55 6.63
CA VAL A 37 4.39 4.32 6.97
C VAL A 37 5.31 4.81 5.85
N SER A 38 6.57 5.09 6.17
CA SER A 38 7.52 5.49 5.13
C SER A 38 7.82 4.35 4.15
N ARG A 39 8.26 4.69 2.93
CA ARG A 39 8.71 3.69 1.93
C ARG A 39 9.81 2.78 2.45
N SER A 40 10.78 3.32 3.18
CA SER A 40 11.88 2.53 3.76
C SER A 40 11.38 1.57 4.83
N THR A 41 10.47 2.03 5.71
CA THR A 41 9.80 1.17 6.70
C THR A 41 9.04 0.04 6.02
N TRP A 42 8.33 0.31 4.93
CA TRP A 42 7.64 -0.72 4.15
C TRP A 42 8.61 -1.77 3.63
N TRP A 43 9.69 -1.37 2.96
CA TRP A 43 10.68 -2.33 2.44
C TRP A 43 11.43 -3.10 3.54
N ALA A 44 11.66 -2.50 4.69
CA ALA A 44 12.22 -3.18 5.85
C ALA A 44 11.25 -4.25 6.39
N GLY A 45 9.97 -3.89 6.53
CA GLY A 45 8.94 -4.83 6.97
C GLY A 45 8.67 -5.96 5.98
N VAL A 46 8.77 -5.71 4.67
CA VAL A 46 8.72 -6.78 3.66
C VAL A 46 9.90 -7.76 3.84
N ARG A 47 11.12 -7.22 4.06
CA ARG A 47 12.31 -8.05 4.30
C ARG A 47 12.22 -8.85 5.59
N SER A 48 11.64 -8.27 6.64
CA SER A 48 11.44 -8.93 7.93
C SER A 48 10.21 -9.86 7.97
N GLY A 49 9.43 -9.96 6.89
CA GLY A 49 8.21 -10.77 6.83
C GLY A 49 6.99 -10.17 7.54
N ARG A 50 7.03 -8.90 7.96
CA ARG A 50 5.88 -8.19 8.57
C ARG A 50 4.82 -7.81 7.55
N TYR A 51 5.24 -7.46 6.33
CA TYR A 51 4.35 -7.03 5.25
C TYR A 51 4.33 -8.07 4.13
N PRO A 52 3.23 -8.13 3.33
CA PRO A 52 3.11 -9.11 2.27
C PRO A 52 4.24 -9.00 1.24
N LYS A 53 4.63 -10.15 0.69
CA LYS A 53 5.68 -10.22 -0.33
C LYS A 53 5.18 -9.57 -1.62
N PRO A 54 6.03 -8.79 -2.31
CA PRO A 54 5.67 -8.23 -3.60
C PRO A 54 5.59 -9.29 -4.69
N VAL A 55 4.71 -9.06 -5.66
CA VAL A 55 4.61 -9.77 -6.93
C VAL A 55 5.33 -8.96 -8.02
N LYS A 56 6.13 -9.63 -8.84
CA LYS A 56 6.75 -9.04 -10.03
C LYS A 56 5.79 -9.14 -11.21
N LEU A 57 5.30 -8.01 -11.70
CA LEU A 57 4.46 -7.92 -12.90
C LEU A 57 5.29 -7.71 -14.18
N GLY A 58 6.57 -7.37 -14.03
CA GLY A 58 7.53 -7.17 -15.12
C GLY A 58 8.89 -6.76 -14.57
N GLU A 59 9.87 -6.59 -15.44
CA GLU A 59 11.28 -6.33 -15.08
C GLU A 59 11.42 -5.16 -14.06
N ARG A 60 10.73 -4.05 -14.33
CA ARG A 60 10.72 -2.84 -13.48
C ARG A 60 9.40 -2.63 -12.73
N CYS A 61 8.52 -3.64 -12.71
CA CYS A 61 7.19 -3.53 -12.12
C CYS A 61 7.01 -4.46 -10.93
N THR A 62 7.03 -3.87 -9.73
CA THR A 62 6.73 -4.54 -8.48
C THR A 62 5.37 -4.05 -7.95
N ALA A 63 4.50 -4.97 -7.56
CA ALA A 63 3.18 -4.67 -7.04
C ALA A 63 2.78 -5.63 -5.89
N TRP A 64 1.68 -5.34 -5.22
CA TRP A 64 1.09 -6.18 -4.17
C TRP A 64 -0.35 -6.47 -4.52
N ARG A 65 -0.86 -7.65 -4.16
CA ARG A 65 -2.27 -7.98 -4.36
C ARG A 65 -3.13 -7.16 -3.43
N VAL A 66 -4.30 -6.73 -3.91
CA VAL A 66 -5.27 -6.00 -3.08
C VAL A 66 -5.75 -6.89 -1.93
N GLU A 67 -5.95 -8.19 -2.15
CA GLU A 67 -6.36 -9.13 -1.11
C GLU A 67 -5.37 -9.19 0.08
N ASP A 68 -4.06 -9.25 -0.21
CA ASP A 68 -3.03 -9.33 0.83
C ASP A 68 -2.96 -8.06 1.69
N ILE A 69 -3.14 -6.90 1.06
CA ILE A 69 -3.12 -5.61 1.76
C ILE A 69 -4.36 -5.46 2.64
N ARG A 70 -5.53 -5.92 2.18
CA ARG A 70 -6.75 -5.95 3.00
C ARG A 70 -6.62 -6.89 4.19
N ALA A 71 -6.14 -8.11 3.96
CA ALA A 71 -5.89 -9.08 5.02
C ALA A 71 -4.93 -8.52 6.09
N LEU A 72 -3.90 -7.78 5.68
CA LEU A 72 -2.99 -7.08 6.60
C LEU A 72 -3.70 -6.02 7.44
N ILE A 73 -4.56 -5.19 6.83
CA ILE A 73 -5.32 -4.15 7.54
C ILE A 73 -6.28 -4.80 8.55
N GLU A 74 -7.00 -5.85 8.14
CA GLU A 74 -7.91 -6.59 9.03
C GLU A 74 -7.18 -7.28 10.19
N ALA A 75 -6.01 -7.87 9.92
CA ALA A 75 -5.18 -8.50 10.95
C ALA A 75 -4.63 -7.47 11.94
N THR A 76 -4.20 -6.30 11.47
CA THR A 76 -3.67 -5.21 12.31
C THR A 76 -4.77 -4.52 13.11
N GLY A 77 -5.98 -4.40 12.55
CA GLY A 77 -7.13 -3.77 13.20
C GLY A 77 -7.81 -4.62 14.29
N LYS A 78 -7.43 -5.90 14.42
CA LYS A 78 -7.97 -6.79 15.46
C LYS A 78 -7.37 -6.57 16.86
N GLU A 79 -6.47 -5.60 17.04
CA GLU A 79 -5.84 -5.30 18.32
C GLU A 79 -6.15 -3.87 18.81
N VAL A 80 -7.44 -3.53 18.92
CA VAL A 80 -7.93 -2.55 19.92
C VAL A 80 -9.37 -2.94 20.31
N ALA A 81 -9.51 -3.65 21.42
CA ALA A 81 -10.74 -3.71 22.20
C ALA A 81 -10.42 -3.18 23.61
N PRO A 82 -11.17 -2.19 24.11
CA PRO A 82 -11.77 -2.26 25.43
C PRO A 82 -13.17 -2.89 25.35
#